data_AF-A0A6B9FXE4-F1
#
_entry.id   AF-A0A6B9FXE4-F1
#
_cell.length_a   1.000
_cell.length_b   1.000
_cell.length_c   1.000
_cell.angle_alpha   90.00
_cell.angle_beta   90.00
_cell.angle_gamma   90.00
#
_symmetry.space_group_name_H-M   'P 1'
#
loop_
_entity.id
_entity.type
_entity.pdbx_description
1 polymer ?
#
loop_
_entity_poly.entity_id
_entity_poly.type
_entity_poly.pdbx_seq_one_letter_code
_entity_poly.pdbx_strand_id
1 'polypeptide(L)'
;MVAALATLAPERQTGAPTPLRIAVGPAWTAVSLAPVRAAPQLHVSGDGAFSLRIDGTRVVRVAPDEGITVGTSYLRSLELRATRPTIVTLAPQRD
;
A
#
# COMPACT_ATOMS: atom_id res chain seq x y z
N MET A 1 -15.38 -44.12 2.35
CA MET A 1 -15.32 -43.21 1.18
C MET A 1 -14.33 -42.12 1.51
N VAL A 2 -13.11 -42.21 0.97
CA VAL A 2 -12.03 -41.27 1.26
C VAL A 2 -12.13 -40.15 0.23
N ALA A 3 -12.68 -39.00 0.60
CA ALA A 3 -12.66 -37.82 -0.25
C ALA A 3 -11.28 -37.17 -0.12
N ALA A 4 -10.52 -37.21 -1.22
CA ALA A 4 -9.16 -36.70 -1.31
C ALA A 4 -9.11 -35.20 -0.97
N LEU A 5 -8.29 -34.86 0.02
CA LEU A 5 -7.88 -33.48 0.27
C LEU A 5 -6.98 -33.04 -0.89
N ALA A 6 -7.51 -32.19 -1.77
CA ALA A 6 -6.70 -31.51 -2.77
C ALA A 6 -5.79 -30.52 -2.04
N THR A 7 -4.58 -30.96 -1.71
CA THR A 7 -3.48 -30.08 -1.31
C THR A 7 -3.07 -29.25 -2.52
N LEU A 8 -3.54 -28.01 -2.58
CA LEU A 8 -2.97 -27.01 -3.48
C LEU A 8 -1.52 -26.78 -3.05
N ALA A 9 -0.59 -27.22 -3.90
CA ALA A 9 0.82 -26.89 -3.79
C ALA A 9 0.99 -25.37 -3.79
N PRO A 10 1.93 -24.80 -3.02
CA PRO A 10 2.26 -23.39 -3.13
C PRO A 10 2.90 -23.20 -4.50
N GLU A 11 2.13 -22.67 -5.45
CA GLU A 11 2.68 -22.19 -6.70
C GLU A 11 3.80 -21.21 -6.35
N ARG A 12 4.96 -21.50 -6.90
CA ARG A 12 6.16 -20.68 -6.77
C ARG A 12 5.85 -19.35 -7.43
N GLN A 13 5.28 -18.43 -6.66
CA GLN A 13 4.82 -17.13 -7.14
C GLN A 13 6.06 -16.35 -7.60
N THR A 14 6.27 -16.33 -8.91
CA THR A 14 7.22 -15.45 -9.59
C THR A 14 6.69 -14.02 -9.41
N GLY A 15 6.95 -13.47 -8.22
CA GLY A 15 6.12 -12.47 -7.56
C GLY A 15 6.26 -11.07 -8.12
N ALA A 16 5.24 -10.63 -8.86
CA ALA A 16 4.90 -9.21 -8.92
C ALA A 16 4.62 -8.72 -7.48
N PRO A 17 5.09 -7.52 -7.09
CA PRO A 17 4.77 -6.98 -5.79
C PRO A 17 3.24 -6.88 -5.64
N THR A 18 2.67 -7.57 -4.65
CA THR A 18 1.21 -7.56 -4.48
C THR A 18 0.77 -6.19 -3.96
N PRO A 19 -0.22 -5.54 -4.58
CA PRO A 19 -0.79 -4.31 -4.05
C PRO A 19 -1.34 -4.52 -2.64
N LEU A 20 -1.00 -3.62 -1.71
CA LEU A 20 -1.50 -3.62 -0.35
C LEU A 20 -2.71 -2.70 -0.25
N ARG A 21 -3.80 -3.15 0.36
CA ARG A 21 -5.00 -2.33 0.62
C ARG A 21 -5.12 -2.06 2.10
N ILE A 22 -5.32 -0.80 2.47
CA ILE A 22 -5.39 -0.35 3.86
C ILE A 22 -6.63 0.52 4.04
N ALA A 23 -7.46 0.17 5.02
CA ALA A 23 -8.53 1.03 5.48
C ALA A 23 -7.95 2.14 6.35
N VAL A 24 -8.17 3.39 5.95
CA VAL A 24 -7.67 4.57 6.66
C VAL A 24 -8.81 5.44 7.12
N GLY A 25 -8.62 6.10 8.26
CA GLY A 25 -9.60 6.96 8.89
C GLY A 25 -8.98 8.27 9.38
N PRO A 26 -9.65 8.98 10.31
CA PRO A 26 -9.21 10.31 10.75
C PRO A 26 -7.93 10.32 11.59
N ALA A 27 -7.51 9.16 12.12
CA ALA A 27 -6.22 9.01 12.78
C ALA A 27 -5.12 8.70 11.75
N TRP A 28 -3.88 9.10 12.06
CA TRP A 28 -2.72 8.66 11.28
C TRP A 28 -2.51 7.16 11.48
N THR A 29 -2.50 6.41 10.37
CA THR A 29 -2.24 4.98 10.32
C THR A 29 -0.87 4.73 9.72
N ALA A 30 0.03 4.12 10.48
CA ALA A 30 1.35 3.75 9.98
C ALA A 30 1.26 2.57 8.99
N VAL A 31 1.96 2.70 7.87
CA VAL A 31 2.05 1.68 6.83
C VAL A 31 3.33 0.87 7.02
N SER A 32 3.20 -0.45 7.01
CA SER A 32 4.37 -1.32 6.98
C SER A 32 5.07 -1.19 5.64
N LEU A 33 6.34 -0.75 5.67
CA LEU A 33 7.15 -0.58 4.46
C LEU A 33 7.76 -1.89 3.96
N ALA A 34 7.84 -2.93 4.81
CA ALA A 34 8.43 -4.22 4.45
C ALA A 34 7.90 -4.83 3.13
N PRO A 35 6.56 -4.92 2.90
CA PRO A 35 6.02 -5.49 1.65
C PRO A 35 6.30 -4.64 0.40
N VAL A 36 6.58 -3.34 0.55
CA VAL A 36 6.73 -2.40 -0.57
C VAL A 36 8.18 -2.00 -0.84
N ARG A 37 9.11 -2.31 0.07
CA ARG A 37 10.56 -2.02 -0.04
C ARG A 37 11.25 -2.71 -1.21
N ALA A 38 10.69 -3.78 -1.75
CA ALA A 38 11.26 -4.51 -2.88
C ALA A 38 11.10 -3.79 -4.23
N ALA A 39 10.34 -2.69 -4.28
CA ALA A 39 10.10 -1.90 -5.47
C ALA A 39 10.69 -0.49 -5.29
N PRO A 40 11.33 0.12 -6.29
CA PRO A 40 11.95 1.46 -6.18
C PRO A 40 10.92 2.58 -5.96
N GLN A 41 9.70 2.37 -6.42
CA GLN A 41 8.61 3.33 -6.34
C GLN A 41 7.35 2.67 -5.79
N LEU A 42 6.52 3.48 -5.15
CA LEU A 42 5.23 3.07 -4.60
C LEU A 42 4.16 4.02 -5.10
N HIS A 43 3.25 3.51 -5.92
CA HIS A 43 2.06 4.25 -6.31
C HIS A 43 1.00 4.10 -5.21
N VAL A 44 0.49 5.21 -4.71
CA VAL A 44 -0.49 5.27 -3.64
C VAL A 44 -1.72 5.99 -4.15
N SER A 45 -2.85 5.29 -4.20
CA SER A 45 -4.13 5.80 -4.68
C SER A 45 -5.26 5.42 -3.72
N GLY A 46 -6.39 6.10 -3.79
CA GLY A 46 -7.54 5.80 -2.92
C GLY A 46 -8.86 6.14 -3.59
N ASP A 47 -9.93 5.50 -3.10
CA ASP A 47 -11.31 5.74 -3.52
C ASP A 47 -11.91 7.07 -3.01
N GLY A 48 -11.14 7.81 -2.21
CA GLY A 48 -11.53 9.06 -1.58
C GLY A 48 -10.31 9.94 -1.33
N ALA A 49 -10.55 11.20 -0.94
CA ALA A 49 -9.45 12.12 -0.60
C ALA A 49 -8.72 11.67 0.67
N PHE A 50 -7.40 11.58 0.60
CA PHE A 50 -6.56 11.18 1.72
C PHE A 50 -5.30 12.05 1.84
N SER A 51 -4.56 11.88 2.92
CA SER A 51 -3.31 12.55 3.20
C SER A 51 -2.26 11.52 3.53
N LEU A 52 -1.06 11.69 2.98
CA LEU A 52 0.11 10.92 3.27
C LEU A 52 1.07 11.78 4.09
N ARG A 53 1.64 11.21 5.15
CA ARG A 53 2.77 11.79 5.86
C ARG A 53 3.99 10.93 5.60
N ILE A 54 4.99 11.55 5.00
CA ILE A 54 6.27 10.96 4.59
C ILE A 54 7.32 11.38 5.61
N ASP A 55 8.03 10.40 6.17
CA ASP A 55 9.12 10.60 7.13
C ASP A 55 8.73 11.52 8.30
N GLY A 56 7.47 11.43 8.75
CA GLY A 56 6.92 12.18 9.87
C GLY A 56 6.77 13.70 9.66
N THR A 57 7.21 14.25 8.53
CA THR A 57 7.35 15.71 8.34
C THR A 57 6.59 16.22 7.13
N ARG A 58 6.71 15.55 5.99
CA ARG A 58 6.11 16.00 4.74
C ARG A 58 4.69 15.45 4.62
N VAL A 59 3.70 16.32 4.66
CA VAL A 59 2.30 15.95 4.43
C VAL A 59 1.89 16.31 3.01
N VAL A 60 1.36 15.33 2.27
CA VAL A 60 0.81 15.52 0.93
C VAL A 60 -0.65 15.12 0.93
N ARG A 61 -1.52 15.98 0.40
CA ARG A 61 -2.94 15.64 0.19
C ARG A 61 -3.09 15.09 -1.23
N VAL A 62 -3.84 14.01 -1.36
CA VAL A 62 -4.16 13.37 -2.64
C VAL A 62 -5.67 13.43 -2.85
N ALA A 63 -6.07 13.86 -4.04
CA ALA A 63 -7.47 13.96 -4.43
C ALA A 63 -8.05 12.54 -4.65
N PRO A 64 -9.38 12.36 -4.59
CA PRO A 64 -9.99 11.10 -5.00
C PRO A 64 -9.64 10.78 -6.45
N ASP A 65 -9.50 9.50 -6.77
CA ASP A 65 -9.17 8.98 -8.11
C ASP A 65 -7.80 9.44 -8.67
N GLU A 66 -7.09 10.30 -7.94
CA GLU A 66 -5.68 10.61 -8.17
C GLU A 66 -4.79 9.67 -7.36
N GLY A 67 -3.59 9.43 -7.90
CA GLY A 67 -2.56 8.69 -7.20
C GLY A 67 -1.27 9.50 -7.11
N ILE A 68 -0.47 9.19 -6.11
CA ILE A 68 0.86 9.77 -5.94
C ILE A 68 1.90 8.66 -5.97
N THR A 69 3.01 8.91 -6.65
CA THR A 69 4.16 8.01 -6.63
C THR A 69 5.21 8.51 -5.64
N VAL A 70 5.64 7.63 -4.74
CA VAL A 70 6.64 7.92 -3.71
C VAL A 70 7.82 6.98 -3.91
N GLY A 71 9.04 7.53 -3.93
CA GLY A 71 10.25 6.72 -3.94
C GLY A 71 10.45 5.99 -2.61
N THR A 72 10.80 4.71 -2.66
CA THR A 72 10.91 3.87 -1.45
C THR A 72 12.33 3.76 -0.91
N SER A 73 13.35 4.07 -1.73
CA SER A 73 14.77 3.81 -1.42
C SER A 73 15.25 4.46 -0.12
N TYR A 74 14.69 5.62 0.24
CA TYR A 74 15.04 6.34 1.46
C TYR A 74 13.86 6.55 2.40
N LEU A 75 12.72 5.93 2.11
CA LEU A 75 11.50 6.07 2.89
C LEU A 75 11.67 5.37 4.25
N ARG A 76 11.58 6.14 5.33
CA ARG A 76 11.71 5.66 6.71
C ARG A 76 10.35 5.38 7.32
N SER A 77 9.40 6.29 7.11
CA SER A 77 8.02 6.11 7.54
C SER A 77 7.03 6.62 6.50
N LEU A 78 5.90 5.94 6.42
CA LEU A 78 4.75 6.37 5.65
C LEU A 78 3.51 6.18 6.51
N GLU A 79 2.74 7.25 6.64
CA GLU A 79 1.49 7.23 7.39
C GLU A 79 0.38 7.80 6.53
N LEU A 80 -0.81 7.25 6.70
CA LEU A 80 -1.99 7.63 5.92
C LEU A 80 -3.08 8.14 6.85
N ARG A 81 -3.85 9.11 6.38
CA ARG A 81 -5.03 9.62 7.07
C ARG A 81 -6.07 10.03 6.05
N ALA A 82 -7.34 9.77 6.33
CA ALA A 82 -8.45 10.27 5.53
C ALA A 82 -9.50 10.90 6.44
N THR A 83 -10.22 11.90 5.93
CA THR A 83 -11.28 12.56 6.73
C THR A 83 -12.49 11.64 6.90
N ARG A 84 -12.76 10.82 5.88
CA ARG A 84 -13.79 9.78 5.88
C ARG A 84 -13.09 8.41 5.74
N PRO A 85 -13.73 7.30 6.16
CA PRO A 85 -13.21 5.98 5.88
C PRO A 85 -12.94 5.79 4.38
N THR A 86 -11.71 5.46 4.03
CA THR A 86 -11.22 5.37 2.64
C THR A 86 -10.33 4.15 2.52
N ILE A 87 -10.42 3.43 1.40
CA ILE A 87 -9.50 2.35 1.09
C ILE A 87 -8.36 2.91 0.25
N VAL A 88 -7.16 2.90 0.82
CA VAL A 88 -5.94 3.29 0.11
C VAL A 88 -5.24 2.04 -0.40
N THR A 89 -4.92 2.04 -1.70
CA THR A 89 -4.13 1.01 -2.36
C THR A 89 -2.69 1.49 -2.52
N LEU A 90 -1.74 0.69 -2.04
CA LEU A 90 -0.31 0.88 -2.23
C LEU A 90 0.19 -0.17 -3.21
N ALA A 91 0.44 0.24 -4.45
CA ALA A 91 0.89 -0.60 -5.55
C ALA A 91 2.38 -0.37 -5.81
N PRO A 92 3.26 -1.32 -5.45
CA PRO A 92 4.69 -1.16 -5.69
C PRO A 92 4.97 -1.21 -7.20
N GLN A 93 5.73 -0.24 -7.71
CA GLN A 93 6.05 -0.09 -9.12
C GLN A 93 7.49 -0.55 -9.37
N ARG A 94 7.67 -1.46 -10.33
CA ARG A 94 8.99 -1.77 -10.88
C ARG A 94 9.21 -0.84 -12.07
N ASP A 95 10.39 -0.22 -12.12
CA ASP A 95 10.87 0.50 -13.30
C ASP A 95 11.02 -0.48 -14.47
#